data_AF-A0A6L2ZYT0-F1
#
_entry.id   AF-A0A6L2ZYT0-F1
#
_cell.length_a   1.000
_cell.length_b   1.000
_cell.length_c   1.000
_cell.angle_alpha   90.00
_cell.angle_beta   90.00
_cell.angle_gamma   90.00
#
_symmetry.space_group_name_H-M   'P 1'
#
loop_
_entity.id
_entity.type
_entity.pdbx_description
1 polymer ?
#
loop_
_entity_poly.entity_id
_entity_poly.type
_entity_poly.pdbx_seq_one_letter_code
_entity_poly.pdbx_strand_id
1 'polypeptide(L)'
;QNVGHLIDLDGLPVRRLAQILAGEPTLIAADISNRGTNDADHNARRVADLLAEFRRNRLAGVARFEAVAEADRGRSAIHPRLRQPMRIVDILYFDSEHDDYHLARVGELLAKFHR
;
A
#
# COMPACT_ATOMS: atom_id res chain seq x y z
N GLN A 1 0.88 -1.89 -15.61
CA GLN A 1 0.51 -0.75 -14.75
C GLN A 1 -0.04 -1.15 -13.39
N ASN A 2 -1.21 -1.78 -13.26
CA ASN A 2 -1.84 -2.02 -11.93
C ASN A 2 -0.91 -2.64 -10.87
N VAL A 3 -0.23 -3.75 -11.17
CA VAL A 3 0.72 -4.38 -10.23
C VAL A 3 1.89 -3.46 -9.89
N GLY A 4 2.40 -2.72 -10.87
CA GLY A 4 3.46 -1.73 -10.66
C GLY A 4 3.06 -0.61 -9.72
N HIS A 5 1.82 -0.11 -9.85
CA HIS A 5 1.27 0.88 -8.93
C HIS A 5 1.20 0.38 -7.49
N LEU A 6 0.77 -0.87 -7.28
CA LEU A 6 0.76 -1.48 -5.95
C LEU A 6 2.18 -1.56 -5.36
N ILE A 7 3.18 -1.93 -6.18
CA ILE A 7 4.60 -1.94 -5.77
C ILE A 7 5.06 -0.55 -5.31
N ASP A 8 4.72 0.51 -6.05
CA ASP A 8 5.15 1.87 -5.75
C ASP A 8 4.59 2.38 -4.41
N LEU A 9 3.39 1.92 -4.03
CA LEU A 9 2.72 2.34 -2.80
C LEU A 9 2.94 1.43 -1.60
N ASP A 10 3.43 0.20 -1.79
CA ASP A 10 3.60 -0.82 -0.75
C ASP A 10 4.48 -0.35 0.44
N GLY A 11 5.37 0.62 0.20
CA GLY A 11 6.20 1.22 1.25
C GLY A 11 5.45 2.19 2.18
N LEU A 12 4.36 2.80 1.72
CA LEU A 12 3.63 3.83 2.48
C LEU A 12 2.97 3.28 3.77
N PRO A 13 2.22 2.16 3.74
CA PRO A 13 1.65 1.56 4.96
C PRO A 13 2.73 1.28 6.02
N VAL A 14 3.86 0.74 5.59
CA VAL A 14 4.97 0.34 6.45
C VAL A 14 5.66 1.56 7.09
N ARG A 15 5.82 2.65 6.34
CA ARG A 15 6.33 3.91 6.88
C ARG A 15 5.37 4.50 7.90
N ARG A 16 4.06 4.48 7.62
CA ARG A 16 3.04 4.98 8.55
C ARG A 16 2.98 4.15 9.83
N LEU A 17 3.13 2.83 9.74
CA LEU A 17 3.29 1.96 10.90
C LEU A 17 4.49 2.42 11.76
N ALA A 18 5.66 2.65 11.16
CA ALA A 18 6.83 3.12 11.88
C ALA A 18 6.60 4.48 12.57
N GLN A 19 5.91 5.42 11.92
CA GLN A 19 5.56 6.72 12.52
C GLN A 19 4.63 6.56 13.73
N ILE A 20 3.62 5.68 13.65
CA ILE A 20 2.73 5.39 14.79
C ILE A 20 3.54 4.82 15.98
N LEU A 21 4.41 3.84 15.70
CA LEU A 21 5.23 3.20 16.74
C LEU A 21 6.26 4.17 17.35
N ALA A 22 6.80 5.10 16.56
CA ALA A 22 7.65 6.19 17.03
C ALA A 22 6.88 7.28 17.81
N GLY A 23 5.55 7.24 17.79
CA GLY A 23 4.72 8.24 18.47
C GLY A 23 4.68 9.59 17.75
N GLU A 24 4.91 9.59 16.43
CA GLU A 24 4.79 10.81 15.64
C GLU A 24 3.34 11.31 15.64
N PRO A 25 3.11 12.63 15.76
CA PRO A 25 1.76 13.17 15.90
C PRO A 25 0.94 13.05 14.60
N THR A 26 1.60 13.11 13.44
CA THR A 26 0.97 13.17 12.13
C THR A 26 1.67 12.24 11.16
N LEU A 27 0.89 11.44 10.44
CA LEU A 27 1.38 10.53 9.41
C LEU A 27 1.86 11.27 8.16
N ILE A 28 2.75 10.63 7.41
CA ILE A 28 3.15 11.10 6.08
C ILE A 28 1.97 11.06 5.10
N ALA A 29 1.91 12.09 4.25
CA ALA A 29 0.96 12.17 3.15
C ALA A 29 1.31 11.16 2.05
N ALA A 30 0.27 10.57 1.45
CA ALA A 30 0.43 9.84 0.21
C ALA A 30 0.76 10.83 -0.92
N ASP A 31 1.58 10.41 -1.89
CA ASP A 31 1.75 11.16 -3.13
C ASP A 31 0.51 10.98 -4.02
N ILE A 32 -0.40 11.97 -3.96
CA ILE A 32 -1.62 11.95 -4.77
C ILE A 32 -1.36 12.18 -6.27
N SER A 33 -0.14 12.60 -6.65
CA SER A 33 0.21 12.78 -8.06
C SER A 33 0.57 11.47 -8.76
N ASN A 34 0.77 10.38 -7.98
CA ASN A 34 1.21 9.07 -8.48
C ASN A 34 2.44 9.17 -9.39
N ARG A 35 3.35 10.11 -9.11
CA ARG A 35 4.50 10.38 -9.98
C ARG A 35 5.35 9.13 -10.17
N GLY A 36 5.61 8.41 -9.08
CA GLY A 36 6.38 7.15 -9.13
C GLY A 36 5.81 6.16 -10.14
N THR A 37 4.49 5.97 -10.13
CA THR A 37 3.82 5.07 -11.09
C THR A 37 3.81 5.61 -12.51
N ASN A 38 3.59 6.91 -12.68
CA ASN A 38 3.52 7.53 -14.00
C ASN A 38 4.88 7.49 -14.71
N ASP A 39 5.97 7.64 -13.97
CA ASP A 39 7.32 7.73 -14.52
C ASP A 39 8.00 6.35 -14.67
N ALA A 40 7.49 5.30 -14.03
CA ALA A 40 8.16 3.99 -13.93
C ALA A 40 7.97 3.05 -15.14
N ASP A 41 7.15 3.42 -16.12
CA ASP A 41 6.81 2.63 -17.32
C ASP A 41 6.64 1.11 -17.04
N HIS A 42 5.81 0.79 -16.03
CA HIS A 42 5.59 -0.58 -15.60
C HIS A 42 5.04 -1.50 -16.71
N ASN A 43 4.50 -0.95 -17.79
CA ASN A 43 4.04 -1.74 -18.93
C ASN A 43 5.19 -2.31 -19.79
N ALA A 44 6.38 -1.71 -19.74
CA ALA A 44 7.56 -2.24 -20.42
C ALA A 44 8.20 -3.42 -19.66
N ARG A 45 7.84 -3.63 -18.39
CA ARG A 45 8.36 -4.71 -17.55
C ARG A 45 7.59 -6.01 -17.76
N ARG A 46 8.27 -7.15 -17.60
CA ARG A 46 7.62 -8.46 -17.63
C ARG A 46 6.71 -8.61 -16.42
N VAL A 47 5.48 -9.07 -16.65
CA VAL A 47 4.49 -9.26 -15.58
C VAL A 47 4.97 -10.22 -14.48
N ALA A 48 5.72 -11.26 -14.84
CA ALA A 48 6.29 -12.20 -13.88
C ALA A 48 7.25 -11.53 -12.88
N ASP A 49 8.07 -10.58 -13.36
CA ASP A 49 9.03 -9.86 -12.52
C ASP A 49 8.31 -8.92 -11.55
N LEU A 50 7.26 -8.23 -12.04
CA LEU A 50 6.39 -7.38 -11.21
C LEU A 50 5.70 -8.20 -10.12
N LEU A 51 5.09 -9.34 -10.47
CA LEU A 51 4.40 -10.20 -9.50
C LEU A 51 5.37 -10.75 -8.44
N ALA A 52 6.58 -11.15 -8.85
CA ALA A 52 7.60 -11.63 -7.92
C ALA A 52 8.08 -10.52 -6.97
N GLU A 53 8.25 -9.29 -7.48
CA GLU A 53 8.60 -8.12 -6.68
C GLU A 53 7.49 -7.74 -5.70
N PHE A 54 6.26 -7.60 -6.18
CA PHE A 54 5.09 -7.30 -5.36
C PHE A 54 4.96 -8.31 -4.21
N ARG A 55 5.06 -9.61 -4.52
CA ARG A 55 4.99 -10.66 -3.48
C ARG A 55 6.08 -10.51 -2.43
N ARG A 56 7.33 -10.23 -2.82
CA ARG A 56 8.44 -10.05 -1.87
C ARG A 56 8.20 -8.83 -0.97
N ASN A 57 7.80 -7.70 -1.55
CA ASN A 57 7.55 -6.46 -0.82
C ASN A 57 6.38 -6.64 0.15
N ARG A 58 5.28 -7.22 -0.32
CA ARG A 58 4.08 -7.44 0.50
C ARG A 58 4.36 -8.37 1.68
N LEU A 59 5.05 -9.49 1.47
CA LEU A 59 5.40 -10.40 2.56
C LEU A 59 6.31 -9.72 3.60
N ALA A 60 7.28 -8.91 3.17
CA ALA A 60 8.11 -8.14 4.08
C ALA A 60 7.31 -7.07 4.85
N GLY A 61 6.32 -6.45 4.21
CA GLY A 61 5.38 -5.52 4.84
C GLY A 61 4.52 -6.21 5.89
N VAL A 62 3.83 -7.30 5.53
CA VAL A 62 2.97 -8.09 6.43
C VAL A 62 3.74 -8.55 7.66
N ALA A 63 4.96 -9.06 7.50
CA ALA A 63 5.79 -9.48 8.63
C ALA A 63 6.06 -8.35 9.64
N ARG A 64 6.15 -7.09 9.19
CA ARG A 64 6.30 -5.93 10.09
C ARG A 64 5.03 -5.64 10.87
N PHE A 65 3.86 -5.80 10.26
CA PHE A 65 2.57 -5.64 10.94
C PHE A 65 2.30 -6.79 11.93
N GLU A 66 2.65 -8.02 11.57
CA GLU A 66 2.51 -9.19 12.46
C GLU A 66 3.43 -9.08 13.69
N ALA A 67 4.60 -8.45 13.55
CA ALA A 67 5.54 -8.23 14.63
C ALA A 67 5.14 -7.11 15.62
N VAL A 68 4.02 -6.41 15.38
CA VAL A 68 3.55 -5.36 16.30
C VAL A 68 3.13 -5.97 17.63
N ALA A 69 3.75 -5.49 18.71
CA ALA A 69 3.43 -5.89 20.07
C ALA A 69 1.96 -5.60 20.40
N GLU A 70 1.34 -6.49 21.17
CA GLU A 70 -0.09 -6.38 21.52
C GLU A 70 -0.44 -5.04 22.18
N ALA A 71 0.45 -4.54 23.05
CA ALA A 71 0.31 -3.24 23.71
C ALA A 71 0.31 -2.04 22.73
N ASP A 72 0.92 -2.18 21.55
CA ASP A 72 1.01 -1.11 20.55
C ASP A 72 -0.13 -1.15 19.52
N ARG A 73 -0.91 -2.24 19.44
CA ARG A 73 -1.96 -2.43 18.40
C ARG A 73 -3.03 -1.34 18.40
N GLY A 74 -3.30 -0.74 19.57
CA GLY A 74 -4.27 0.35 19.73
C GLY A 74 -3.77 1.74 19.35
N ARG A 75 -2.47 1.90 19.02
CA ARG A 75 -1.88 3.20 18.74
C ARG A 75 -2.37 3.78 17.41
N SER A 76 -2.35 5.11 17.34
CA SER A 76 -2.74 5.89 16.16
C SER A 76 -1.92 7.17 16.05
N ALA A 77 -1.98 7.78 14.86
CA ALA A 77 -1.48 9.12 14.59
C ALA A 77 -2.47 9.85 13.65
N ILE A 78 -2.38 11.18 13.56
CA ILE A 78 -3.30 11.96 12.73
C ILE A 78 -3.01 11.72 11.25
N HIS A 79 -4.02 11.32 10.48
CA HIS A 79 -3.90 11.24 9.03
C HIS A 79 -3.90 12.65 8.41
N PRO A 80 -2.92 13.00 7.55
CA PRO A 80 -2.66 14.39 7.14
C PRO A 80 -3.80 15.03 6.33
N ARG A 81 -4.51 14.24 5.51
CA ARG A 81 -5.63 14.74 4.69
C ARG A 81 -6.97 14.70 5.42
N LEU A 82 -7.32 13.53 5.98
CA LEU A 82 -8.56 13.30 6.71
C LEU A 82 -8.65 14.04 8.06
N ARG A 83 -7.51 14.48 8.63
CA ARG A 83 -7.41 15.19 9.92
C ARG A 83 -8.09 14.46 11.08
N GLN A 84 -8.02 13.14 11.08
CA GLN A 84 -8.56 12.28 12.12
C GLN A 84 -7.52 11.20 12.50
N PRO A 85 -7.61 10.61 13.70
CA PRO A 85 -6.76 9.50 14.08
C PRO A 85 -6.89 8.34 13.09
N MET A 86 -5.76 7.75 12.72
CA MET A 86 -5.68 6.53 11.92
C MET A 86 -4.89 5.49 12.72
N ARG A 87 -5.56 4.40 13.08
CA ARG A 87 -4.95 3.28 13.81
C ARG A 87 -4.21 2.36 12.84
N ILE A 88 -3.39 1.48 13.40
CA ILE A 88 -2.67 0.44 12.63
C ILE A 88 -3.65 -0.42 11.81
N VAL A 89 -4.77 -0.83 12.39
CA VAL A 89 -5.80 -1.61 11.68
C VAL A 89 -6.46 -0.83 10.55
N ASP A 90 -6.62 0.49 10.70
CA ASP A 90 -7.22 1.32 9.66
C ASP A 90 -6.26 1.43 8.46
N ILE A 91 -4.94 1.50 8.70
CA ILE A 91 -3.94 1.45 7.61
C ILE A 91 -4.09 0.16 6.81
N LEU A 92 -4.15 -0.99 7.49
CA LEU A 92 -4.32 -2.29 6.84
C LEU A 92 -5.63 -2.38 6.06
N TYR A 93 -6.72 -1.86 6.61
CA TYR A 93 -8.00 -1.81 5.92
C TYR A 93 -7.91 -0.99 4.62
N PHE A 94 -7.32 0.21 4.68
CA PHE A 94 -7.14 1.05 3.48
C PHE A 94 -6.28 0.37 2.41
N ASP A 95 -5.24 -0.35 2.83
CA ASP A 95 -4.35 -1.08 1.93
C ASP A 95 -5.06 -2.27 1.26
N SER A 96 -5.86 -3.03 2.01
CA SER A 96 -6.68 -4.14 1.47
C SER A 96 -7.72 -3.66 0.46
N GLU A 97 -8.44 -2.57 0.76
CA GLU A 97 -9.43 -2.01 -0.19
C GLU A 97 -8.76 -1.49 -1.48
N HIS A 98 -7.53 -0.98 -1.36
CA HIS A 98 -6.74 -0.55 -2.52
C HIS A 98 -6.32 -1.74 -3.39
N ASP A 99 -5.86 -2.83 -2.77
CA ASP A 99 -5.56 -4.08 -3.47
C ASP A 99 -6.78 -4.64 -4.20
N ASP A 100 -7.93 -4.69 -3.53
CA ASP A 100 -9.20 -5.19 -4.08
C ASP A 100 -9.65 -4.36 -5.29
N TYR A 101 -9.54 -3.02 -5.21
CA TYR A 101 -9.80 -2.14 -6.35
C TYR A 101 -8.92 -2.49 -7.56
N HIS A 102 -7.61 -2.69 -7.36
CA HIS A 102 -6.70 -3.02 -8.45
C HIS A 102 -6.93 -4.42 -9.02
N LEU A 103 -7.28 -5.39 -8.17
CA LEU A 103 -7.64 -6.72 -8.61
C LEU A 103 -8.92 -6.70 -9.47
N ALA A 104 -9.96 -6.00 -9.02
CA ALA A 104 -11.18 -5.79 -9.79
C ALA A 104 -10.88 -5.13 -11.14
N ARG A 105 -10.03 -4.09 -11.14
CA ARG A 105 -9.64 -3.37 -12.36
C ARG A 105 -8.90 -4.28 -13.35
N VAL A 106 -8.03 -5.18 -12.87
CA VAL A 106 -7.38 -6.18 -13.73
C VAL A 106 -8.42 -7.12 -14.34
N GLY A 107 -9.37 -7.60 -13.54
CA GLY A 107 -10.47 -8.46 -14.01
C GLY A 107 -11.30 -7.81 -15.13
N GLU A 108 -11.66 -6.53 -14.97
CA GLU A 108 -12.37 -5.76 -16.00
C GLU A 108 -11.59 -5.67 -17.32
N LEU A 109 -10.29 -5.39 -17.24
CA LEU A 109 -9.43 -5.26 -18.42
C LEU A 109 -9.28 -6.61 -19.14
N LEU A 110 -9.09 -7.70 -18.41
CA LEU A 110 -9.05 -9.04 -18.99
C LEU A 110 -10.37 -9.36 -19.69
N ALA A 111 -11.52 -9.13 -19.04
CA ALA A 111 -12.83 -9.38 -19.66
C ALA A 111 -13.09 -8.54 -20.92
N LYS A 112 -12.51 -7.34 -21.00
CA LYS A 112 -12.66 -6.43 -22.14
C LYS A 112 -11.76 -6.78 -23.33
N PHE A 113 -10.53 -7.24 -23.08
CA PHE A 113 -9.50 -7.39 -24.11
C PHE A 113 -9.09 -8.84 -24.41
N HIS A 114 -9.53 -9.83 -23.61
CA HIS A 114 -9.35 -11.27 -23.88
C HIS A 114 -10.61 -11.93 -24.48
N ARG A 115 -11.43 -11.18 -25.22
CA ARG A 115 -12.46 -11.75 -26.10
C ARG A 115 -11.90 -11.95 -27.51
#